data_AF-D5U487-F1
#
_entry.id   AF-D5U487-F1
#
_cell.length_a   1.000
_cell.length_b   1.000
_cell.length_c   1.000
_cell.angle_alpha   90.00
_cell.angle_beta   90.00
_cell.angle_gamma   90.00
#
_symmetry.space_group_name_H-M   'P 1'
#
loop_
_entity.id
_entity.type
_entity.pdbx_description
1 polymer ?
#
loop_
_entity_poly.entity_id
_entity_poly.type
_entity_poly.pdbx_seq_one_letter_code
_entity_poly.pdbx_strand_id
1 'polypeptide(L)'
;MIKKLFVFSLILLSVLGCTNGALKPKDFSEDEINKKYPYWQVGIDSFEIDSRLTKYTTITVDEKKYMLICMALIRLAVNTEEFVNGVNAAASQLGSSVNDSYDGHVLKIGDKYDAQKVIDCVRSLKYDFVYRKMNTAAGAGTGEMGKSRYLRYGLQPESQIPTGGWVGFSSGKWGSLDDPLYGDYYTYMKSQAYANVAALMFHEHMHNIGFHHVGQYAVPYTLDGIVRDILNRILWKDAINWTTPSLKDKYKKQVDELIAYYLTEYKDLLNEDTIFDPNVK
;
A
#
# COMPACT_ATOMS: atom_id res chain seq x y z
N MET A 1 24.65 14.30 -37.19
CA MET A 1 24.25 15.38 -36.25
C MET A 1 22.75 15.35 -35.90
N ILE A 2 22.14 14.18 -35.69
CA ILE A 2 20.68 14.07 -35.47
C ILE A 2 20.31 13.82 -33.99
N LYS A 3 21.29 13.44 -33.14
CA LYS A 3 21.04 13.13 -31.72
C LYS A 3 20.91 14.34 -30.78
N LYS A 4 21.21 15.57 -31.23
CA LYS A 4 21.11 16.79 -30.38
C LYS A 4 19.85 17.61 -30.59
N LEU A 5 19.07 17.35 -31.65
CA LEU A 5 17.87 18.15 -31.96
C LEU A 5 16.62 17.68 -31.19
N PHE A 6 16.58 16.41 -30.78
CA PHE A 6 15.40 15.84 -30.10
C PHE A 6 15.28 16.25 -28.62
N VAL A 7 16.41 16.56 -27.96
CA VAL A 7 16.42 16.98 -26.55
C VAL A 7 15.98 18.45 -26.41
N PHE A 8 16.20 19.28 -27.42
CA PHE A 8 15.75 20.68 -27.40
C PHE A 8 14.24 20.83 -27.64
N SER A 9 13.63 19.91 -28.39
CA SER A 9 12.18 19.94 -28.66
C SER A 9 11.31 19.49 -27.47
N LEU A 10 11.85 18.64 -26.56
CA LEU A 10 11.14 18.30 -25.31
C LEU A 10 11.24 19.42 -24.26
N ILE A 11 12.26 20.26 -24.33
CA ILE A 11 12.44 21.38 -23.39
C ILE A 11 11.62 22.61 -23.84
N LEU A 12 11.46 22.85 -25.15
CA LEU A 12 10.69 24.00 -25.63
C LEU A 12 9.16 23.90 -25.48
N LEU A 13 8.60 22.69 -25.31
CA LEU A 13 7.19 22.52 -24.96
C LEU A 13 6.85 22.92 -23.51
N SER A 14 7.85 23.32 -22.71
CA SER A 14 7.67 23.78 -21.33
C SER A 14 7.61 25.30 -21.15
N VAL A 15 7.73 26.10 -22.23
CA VAL A 15 7.97 27.56 -22.09
C VAL A 15 6.88 28.47 -22.66
N LEU A 16 5.81 27.94 -23.26
CA LEU A 16 4.74 28.77 -23.82
C LEU A 16 3.35 28.33 -23.35
N GLY A 17 3.10 28.57 -22.06
CA GLY A 17 1.78 28.47 -21.44
C GLY A 17 1.83 28.97 -20.00
N CYS A 18 1.54 30.25 -19.77
CA CYS A 18 1.43 30.84 -18.45
C CYS A 18 0.30 30.20 -17.63
N THR A 19 0.55 30.09 -16.32
CA THR A 19 -0.28 29.59 -15.21
C THR A 19 -0.63 28.10 -15.26
N ASN A 20 0.24 27.26 -14.69
CA ASN A 20 -0.13 26.10 -13.87
C ASN A 20 1.12 25.53 -13.19
N GLY A 21 1.05 25.28 -11.88
CA GLY A 21 2.17 24.85 -11.05
C GLY A 21 2.75 23.51 -11.47
N ALA A 22 3.75 23.55 -12.35
CA ALA A 22 4.55 22.37 -12.69
C ALA A 22 5.31 21.93 -11.44
N LEU A 23 4.93 20.76 -10.92
CA LEU A 23 5.54 20.12 -9.77
C LEU A 23 7.03 19.87 -10.06
N LYS A 24 7.91 20.40 -9.22
CA LYS A 24 9.37 20.21 -9.34
C LYS A 24 9.76 18.92 -8.61
N PRO A 25 10.82 18.21 -9.02
CA PRO A 25 11.29 17.00 -8.33
C PRO A 25 11.55 17.18 -6.83
N LYS A 26 11.94 18.39 -6.41
CA LYS A 26 12.13 18.74 -5.00
C LYS A 26 10.83 18.81 -4.18
N ASP A 27 9.68 19.04 -4.83
CA ASP A 27 8.37 19.15 -4.20
C ASP A 27 7.84 17.77 -3.71
N PHE A 28 8.62 16.71 -3.98
CA PHE A 28 8.41 15.33 -3.55
C PHE A 28 9.59 14.80 -2.72
N SER A 29 10.33 15.66 -2.03
CA SER A 29 11.34 15.16 -1.08
C SER A 29 10.66 14.35 0.02
N GLU A 30 11.38 13.35 0.56
CA GLU A 30 10.89 12.53 1.67
C GLU A 30 10.39 13.41 2.84
N ASP A 31 11.15 14.43 3.23
CA ASP A 31 10.78 15.35 4.32
C ASP A 31 9.45 16.08 4.07
N GLU A 32 9.24 16.60 2.87
CA GLU A 32 8.00 17.32 2.52
C GLU A 32 6.80 16.36 2.45
N ILE A 33 6.99 15.17 1.90
CA ILE A 33 5.96 14.14 1.81
C ILE A 33 5.61 13.60 3.19
N ASN A 34 6.61 13.34 4.05
CA ASN A 34 6.41 12.92 5.43
C ASN A 34 5.70 14.00 6.27
N LYS A 35 5.92 15.29 5.97
CA LYS A 35 5.17 16.36 6.64
C LYS A 35 3.69 16.42 6.21
N LYS A 36 3.39 16.21 4.92
CA LYS A 36 2.02 16.25 4.39
C LYS A 36 1.21 14.98 4.71
N TYR A 37 1.86 13.82 4.66
CA TYR A 37 1.29 12.49 4.87
C TYR A 37 2.08 11.76 5.97
N PRO A 38 1.95 12.19 7.24
CA PRO A 38 2.80 11.72 8.33
C PRO A 38 2.60 10.26 8.69
N TYR A 39 1.44 9.69 8.36
CA TYR A 39 1.09 8.33 8.73
C TYR A 39 1.48 7.33 7.64
N TRP A 40 1.71 6.08 8.05
CA TRP A 40 2.08 4.98 7.14
C TRP A 40 3.35 5.28 6.35
N GLN A 41 4.47 5.46 7.06
CA GLN A 41 5.80 5.64 6.47
C GLN A 41 6.44 4.27 6.19
N VAL A 42 5.65 3.39 5.54
CA VAL A 42 6.11 2.06 5.15
C VAL A 42 6.82 2.18 3.80
N GLY A 43 8.07 1.74 3.74
CA GLY A 43 8.93 1.81 2.56
C GLY A 43 9.28 0.44 1.98
N ILE A 44 9.95 0.40 0.83
CA ILE A 44 10.33 -0.85 0.15
C ILE A 44 11.83 -1.03 0.25
N ASP A 45 12.26 -2.12 0.89
CA ASP A 45 13.65 -2.55 0.88
C ASP A 45 14.01 -3.17 -0.48
N SER A 46 13.23 -4.17 -0.91
CA SER A 46 13.50 -4.88 -2.17
C SER A 46 12.29 -5.62 -2.74
N PHE A 47 12.42 -6.00 -4.02
CA PHE A 47 11.52 -6.92 -4.72
C PHE A 47 12.24 -8.25 -4.94
N GLU A 48 11.73 -9.31 -4.32
CA GLU A 48 12.36 -10.63 -4.31
C GLU A 48 11.50 -11.71 -4.96
N ILE A 49 12.14 -12.77 -5.44
CA ILE A 49 11.47 -14.00 -5.85
C ILE A 49 11.87 -15.10 -4.87
N ASP A 50 10.89 -15.83 -4.35
CA ASP A 50 11.14 -16.96 -3.46
C ASP A 50 11.98 -18.03 -4.17
N SER A 51 13.13 -18.36 -3.58
CA SER A 51 14.08 -19.34 -4.14
C SER A 51 13.53 -20.76 -4.19
N ARG A 52 12.38 -21.03 -3.54
CA ARG A 52 11.68 -22.33 -3.58
C ARG A 52 10.79 -22.49 -4.80
N LEU A 53 10.62 -21.45 -5.63
CA LEU A 53 9.92 -21.59 -6.91
C LEU A 53 10.68 -22.54 -7.83
N THR A 54 9.94 -23.32 -8.62
CA THR A 54 10.51 -24.33 -9.53
C THR A 54 10.41 -23.93 -11.00
N LYS A 55 9.99 -22.71 -11.29
CA LYS A 55 9.77 -22.19 -12.66
C LYS A 55 10.46 -20.85 -12.82
N TYR A 56 10.88 -20.57 -14.05
CA TYR A 56 11.32 -19.22 -14.45
C TYR A 56 10.25 -18.21 -14.04
N THR A 57 10.65 -17.22 -13.26
CA THR A 57 9.76 -16.21 -12.68
C THR A 57 10.42 -14.85 -12.81
N THR A 58 9.62 -13.83 -13.08
CA THR A 58 10.10 -12.45 -13.21
C THR A 58 9.17 -11.53 -12.45
N ILE A 59 9.73 -10.50 -11.80
CA ILE A 59 9.00 -9.30 -11.37
C ILE A 59 9.41 -8.20 -12.33
N THR A 60 8.53 -7.84 -13.25
CA THR A 60 8.86 -6.83 -14.25
C THR A 60 8.91 -5.43 -13.64
N VAL A 61 9.62 -4.50 -14.28
CA VAL A 61 9.59 -3.07 -13.90
C VAL A 61 8.16 -2.52 -13.80
N ASP A 62 7.26 -2.94 -14.69
CA ASP A 62 5.86 -2.49 -14.65
C ASP A 62 5.10 -3.05 -13.45
N GLU A 63 5.38 -4.28 -13.04
CA GLU A 63 4.83 -4.84 -11.80
C GLU A 63 5.35 -4.08 -10.58
N LYS A 64 6.64 -3.74 -10.54
CA LYS A 64 7.22 -2.92 -9.45
C LYS A 64 6.57 -1.55 -9.36
N LYS A 65 6.40 -0.86 -10.48
CA LYS A 65 5.67 0.42 -10.56
C LYS A 65 4.22 0.28 -10.11
N TYR A 66 3.54 -0.79 -10.51
CA TYR A 66 2.17 -1.06 -10.08
C TYR A 66 2.07 -1.20 -8.55
N MET A 67 2.99 -1.95 -7.93
CA MET A 67 3.06 -2.08 -6.47
C MET A 67 3.36 -0.76 -5.77
N LEU A 68 4.24 0.07 -6.33
CA LEU A 68 4.52 1.42 -5.84
C LEU A 68 3.29 2.35 -5.91
N ILE A 69 2.48 2.24 -6.97
CA ILE A 69 1.20 2.96 -7.06
C ILE A 69 0.25 2.48 -5.95
N CYS A 70 0.14 1.17 -5.74
CA CYS A 70 -0.69 0.64 -4.65
C CYS A 70 -0.19 1.09 -3.26
N MET A 71 1.12 1.19 -3.03
CA MET A 71 1.69 1.77 -1.81
C MET A 71 1.29 3.23 -1.60
N ALA A 72 1.36 4.04 -2.66
CA ALA A 72 0.89 5.43 -2.64
C ALA A 72 -0.59 5.52 -2.25
N LEU A 73 -1.43 4.64 -2.80
CA LEU A 73 -2.86 4.56 -2.49
C LEU A 73 -3.11 4.19 -1.02
N ILE A 74 -2.40 3.20 -0.47
CA ILE A 74 -2.51 2.82 0.95
C ILE A 74 -2.15 4.01 1.85
N ARG A 75 -0.99 4.63 1.59
CA ARG A 75 -0.52 5.77 2.38
C ARG A 75 -1.53 6.90 2.36
N LEU A 76 -2.10 7.22 1.20
CA LEU A 76 -3.18 8.19 1.10
C LEU A 76 -4.37 7.79 1.98
N ALA A 77 -4.90 6.58 1.80
CA ALA A 77 -6.09 6.10 2.49
C ALA A 77 -5.95 6.23 4.02
N VAL A 78 -4.83 5.76 4.58
CA VAL A 78 -4.54 5.82 6.03
C VAL A 78 -4.44 7.25 6.56
N ASN A 79 -4.03 8.21 5.72
CA ASN A 79 -3.95 9.63 6.10
C ASN A 79 -5.28 10.40 6.01
N THR A 80 -6.37 9.76 5.56
CA THR A 80 -7.67 10.42 5.43
C THR A 80 -8.50 10.42 6.72
N GLU A 81 -9.48 11.32 6.84
CA GLU A 81 -10.48 11.27 7.91
C GLU A 81 -11.43 10.08 7.74
N GLU A 82 -11.67 9.65 6.50
CA GLU A 82 -12.53 8.52 6.18
C GLU A 82 -11.99 7.21 6.77
N PHE A 83 -10.67 7.06 6.88
CA PHE A 83 -10.05 5.92 7.58
C PHE A 83 -10.40 5.92 9.07
N VAL A 84 -10.22 7.04 9.76
CA VAL A 84 -10.58 7.17 11.20
C VAL A 84 -12.05 6.86 11.43
N ASN A 85 -12.91 7.47 10.61
CA ASN A 85 -14.36 7.27 10.70
C ASN A 85 -14.75 5.81 10.42
N GLY A 86 -14.12 5.18 9.44
CA GLY A 86 -14.33 3.77 9.11
C GLY A 86 -13.95 2.84 10.26
N VAL A 87 -12.78 3.05 10.88
CA VAL A 87 -12.33 2.22 12.01
C VAL A 87 -13.24 2.41 13.23
N ASN A 88 -13.62 3.65 13.55
CA ASN A 88 -14.55 3.93 14.64
C ASN A 88 -15.94 3.31 14.41
N ALA A 89 -16.47 3.38 13.18
CA ALA A 89 -17.73 2.73 12.83
C ALA A 89 -17.66 1.20 12.91
N ALA A 90 -16.49 0.62 12.70
CA ALA A 90 -16.25 -0.81 12.77
C ALA A 90 -15.82 -1.31 14.15
N ALA A 91 -15.82 -0.47 15.19
CA ALA A 91 -15.28 -0.81 16.52
C ALA A 91 -15.84 -2.12 17.11
N SER A 92 -17.12 -2.44 16.85
CA SER A 92 -17.73 -3.70 17.30
C SER A 92 -17.09 -4.95 16.70
N GLN A 93 -16.43 -4.84 15.55
CA GLN A 93 -15.76 -5.92 14.81
C GLN A 93 -14.28 -6.05 15.19
N LEU A 94 -13.73 -5.09 15.94
CA LEU A 94 -12.32 -5.08 16.33
C LEU A 94 -12.11 -5.91 17.60
N GLY A 95 -11.79 -7.18 17.42
CA GLY A 95 -11.44 -8.09 18.51
C GLY A 95 -10.16 -8.88 18.21
N SER A 96 -9.46 -9.31 19.25
CA SER A 96 -8.27 -10.11 19.10
C SER A 96 -8.61 -11.55 18.70
N SER A 97 -7.86 -12.07 17.74
CA SER A 97 -7.89 -13.49 17.32
C SER A 97 -6.62 -14.23 17.73
N VAL A 98 -5.78 -13.61 18.56
CA VAL A 98 -4.50 -14.15 19.02
C VAL A 98 -4.35 -14.00 20.53
N ASN A 99 -3.53 -14.86 21.12
CA ASN A 99 -3.01 -14.65 22.47
C ASN A 99 -1.59 -14.09 22.38
N ASP A 100 -1.29 -13.07 23.17
CA ASP A 100 0.06 -12.49 23.28
C ASP A 100 0.26 -11.92 24.70
N SER A 101 1.52 -11.73 25.10
CA SER A 101 1.86 -11.17 26.40
C SER A 101 3.17 -10.38 26.31
N TYR A 102 3.23 -9.23 26.98
CA TYR A 102 4.40 -8.37 27.04
C TYR A 102 4.37 -7.53 28.30
N ASP A 103 5.49 -7.49 29.04
CA ASP A 103 5.69 -6.65 30.22
C ASP A 103 4.54 -6.71 31.26
N GLY A 104 4.05 -7.93 31.55
CA GLY A 104 2.92 -8.15 32.47
C GLY A 104 1.54 -7.85 31.90
N HIS A 105 1.43 -7.28 30.70
CA HIS A 105 0.18 -7.12 29.97
C HIS A 105 -0.12 -8.35 29.10
N VAL A 106 -1.39 -8.71 29.01
CA VAL A 106 -1.85 -9.88 28.25
C VAL A 106 -2.95 -9.45 27.30
N LEU A 107 -2.88 -9.95 26.07
CA LEU A 107 -3.94 -9.91 25.09
C LEU A 107 -4.47 -11.34 24.89
N LYS A 108 -5.78 -11.51 25.01
CA LYS A 108 -6.44 -12.81 24.82
C LYS A 108 -7.35 -12.78 23.60
N ILE A 109 -7.59 -13.96 23.04
CA ILE A 109 -8.62 -14.14 22.01
C ILE A 109 -9.96 -13.66 22.57
N GLY A 110 -10.60 -12.75 21.84
CA GLY A 110 -11.87 -12.15 22.18
C GLY A 110 -11.81 -10.82 22.91
N ASP A 111 -10.63 -10.39 23.35
CA ASP A 111 -10.46 -9.04 23.89
C ASP A 111 -10.80 -8.02 22.81
N LYS A 112 -11.66 -7.06 23.15
CA LYS A 112 -12.01 -5.96 22.26
C LYS A 112 -10.83 -5.01 22.15
N TYR A 113 -10.50 -4.64 20.91
CA TYR A 113 -9.54 -3.59 20.67
C TYR A 113 -10.19 -2.21 20.82
N ASP A 114 -9.44 -1.29 21.41
CA ASP A 114 -9.77 0.13 21.38
C ASP A 114 -9.51 0.66 19.97
N ALA A 115 -10.53 1.29 19.38
CA ALA A 115 -10.49 1.76 18.00
C ALA A 115 -9.42 2.83 17.78
N GLN A 116 -9.26 3.76 18.74
CA GLN A 116 -8.23 4.81 18.64
C GLN A 116 -6.83 4.21 18.70
N LYS A 117 -6.59 3.27 19.62
CA LYS A 117 -5.31 2.57 19.70
C LYS A 117 -5.03 1.75 18.45
N VAL A 118 -6.04 1.15 17.79
CA VAL A 118 -5.87 0.50 16.48
C VAL A 118 -5.45 1.52 15.41
N ILE A 119 -6.12 2.67 15.34
CA ILE A 119 -5.77 3.76 14.42
C ILE A 119 -4.31 4.18 14.64
N ASP A 120 -3.91 4.42 15.88
CA ASP A 120 -2.56 4.86 16.23
C ASP A 120 -1.51 3.79 15.89
N CYS A 121 -1.79 2.51 16.15
CA CYS A 121 -0.91 1.41 15.80
C CYS A 121 -0.64 1.31 14.29
N VAL A 122 -1.68 1.50 13.47
CA VAL A 122 -1.58 1.48 12.01
C VAL A 122 -0.88 2.74 11.49
N ARG A 123 -1.24 3.91 12.03
CA ARG A 123 -0.73 5.20 11.56
C ARG A 123 0.73 5.45 11.91
N SER A 124 1.20 4.91 13.02
CA SER A 124 2.59 5.04 13.50
C SER A 124 3.59 4.14 12.78
N LEU A 125 3.18 3.33 11.80
CA LEU A 125 4.10 2.41 11.13
C LEU A 125 5.17 3.16 10.34
N LYS A 126 6.43 2.80 10.64
CA LYS A 126 7.63 3.23 9.94
C LYS A 126 8.63 2.07 9.88
N TYR A 127 8.73 1.43 8.73
CA TYR A 127 9.68 0.35 8.45
C TYR A 127 9.74 0.08 6.96
N ASP A 128 10.85 -0.50 6.51
CA ASP A 128 11.01 -1.03 5.17
C ASP A 128 10.71 -2.52 5.15
N PHE A 129 10.16 -3.01 4.04
CA PHE A 129 9.82 -4.43 3.89
C PHE A 129 10.12 -4.93 2.47
N VAL A 130 10.11 -6.26 2.33
CA VAL A 130 10.33 -6.95 1.07
C VAL A 130 9.00 -7.38 0.43
N TYR A 131 8.77 -7.05 -0.85
CA TYR A 131 7.71 -7.68 -1.63
C TYR A 131 8.23 -8.91 -2.36
N ARG A 132 7.64 -10.07 -2.08
CA ARG A 132 8.11 -11.36 -2.58
C ARG A 132 7.12 -12.04 -3.52
N LYS A 133 7.57 -12.48 -4.71
CA LYS A 133 6.81 -13.46 -5.52
C LYS A 133 6.99 -14.84 -4.93
N MET A 134 5.87 -15.49 -4.61
CA MET A 134 5.82 -16.77 -3.91
C MET A 134 4.80 -17.71 -4.56
N ASN A 135 4.87 -18.99 -4.22
CA ASN A 135 3.88 -19.98 -4.64
C ASN A 135 2.61 -19.86 -3.78
N THR A 136 1.89 -18.74 -3.91
CA THR A 136 0.58 -18.54 -3.30
C THR A 136 -0.50 -18.55 -4.40
N ALA A 137 -1.75 -18.84 -4.01
CA ALA A 137 -2.86 -18.84 -4.95
C ALA A 137 -3.06 -17.45 -5.59
N ALA A 138 -3.55 -17.42 -6.83
CA ALA A 138 -3.84 -16.16 -7.52
C ALA A 138 -4.85 -15.32 -6.72
N GLY A 139 -4.54 -14.04 -6.53
CA GLY A 139 -5.36 -13.13 -5.73
C GLY A 139 -5.21 -13.29 -4.21
N ALA A 140 -4.28 -14.12 -3.74
CA ALA A 140 -3.95 -14.25 -2.32
C ALA A 140 -2.59 -13.61 -1.99
N GLY A 141 -2.53 -12.99 -0.82
CA GLY A 141 -1.29 -12.53 -0.20
C GLY A 141 -0.86 -13.46 0.94
N THR A 142 0.34 -13.24 1.46
CA THR A 142 0.81 -13.84 2.72
C THR A 142 1.79 -12.88 3.38
N GLY A 143 1.49 -12.40 4.58
CA GLY A 143 2.40 -11.64 5.42
C GLY A 143 3.18 -12.53 6.39
N GLU A 144 4.38 -12.11 6.76
CA GLU A 144 5.07 -12.69 7.91
C GLU A 144 4.32 -12.34 9.20
N MET A 145 3.95 -13.34 10.01
CA MET A 145 3.23 -13.08 11.25
C MET A 145 4.09 -12.36 12.28
N GLY A 146 3.77 -11.10 12.54
CA GLY A 146 4.42 -10.29 13.57
C GLY A 146 3.92 -10.57 14.99
N LYS A 147 4.58 -9.94 15.97
CA LYS A 147 4.06 -9.85 17.34
C LYS A 147 3.00 -8.75 17.43
N SER A 148 2.09 -8.83 18.41
CA SER A 148 1.04 -7.83 18.56
C SER A 148 1.64 -6.45 18.84
N ARG A 149 1.67 -5.59 17.82
CA ARG A 149 2.02 -4.17 17.96
C ARG A 149 1.00 -3.47 18.84
N TYR A 150 -0.29 -3.84 18.71
CA TYR A 150 -1.35 -3.31 19.57
C TYR A 150 -1.05 -3.50 21.06
N LEU A 151 -0.60 -4.69 21.47
CA LEU A 151 -0.24 -4.93 22.87
C LEU A 151 0.94 -4.06 23.31
N ARG A 152 1.97 -3.92 22.46
CA ARG A 152 3.25 -3.25 22.76
C ARG A 152 3.20 -1.72 22.61
N TYR A 153 2.25 -1.18 21.86
CA TYR A 153 2.14 0.25 21.61
C TYR A 153 1.91 1.02 22.91
N GLY A 154 2.80 1.97 23.21
CA GLY A 154 2.87 2.72 24.46
C GLY A 154 3.64 2.05 25.60
N LEU A 155 4.05 0.79 25.43
CA LEU A 155 4.85 0.04 26.42
C LEU A 155 6.29 -0.21 25.97
N GLN A 156 6.51 -0.29 24.66
CA GLN A 156 7.82 -0.49 24.05
C GLN A 156 8.12 0.67 23.09
N PRO A 157 9.37 1.16 23.01
CA PRO A 157 9.76 2.13 21.98
C PRO A 157 9.36 1.63 20.59
N GLU A 158 8.73 2.48 19.78
CA GLU A 158 8.12 2.05 18.51
C GLU A 158 9.12 1.40 17.54
N SER A 159 10.36 1.88 17.53
CA SER A 159 11.45 1.35 16.70
C SER A 159 11.95 -0.04 17.15
N GLN A 160 11.50 -0.52 18.30
CA GLN A 160 11.86 -1.83 18.84
C GLN A 160 10.72 -2.84 18.77
N ILE A 161 9.50 -2.40 18.44
CA ILE A 161 8.35 -3.30 18.31
C ILE A 161 8.58 -4.19 17.09
N PRO A 162 8.64 -5.53 17.23
CA PRO A 162 8.90 -6.42 16.10
C PRO A 162 7.77 -6.37 15.06
N THR A 163 8.14 -6.23 13.79
CA THR A 163 7.25 -6.34 12.64
C THR A 163 7.75 -7.44 11.70
N GLY A 164 6.86 -8.07 10.95
CA GLY A 164 7.23 -8.97 9.86
C GLY A 164 8.01 -8.22 8.76
N GLY A 165 8.99 -8.86 8.15
CA GLY A 165 9.91 -8.25 7.18
C GLY A 165 9.51 -8.36 5.72
N TRP A 166 8.48 -9.15 5.39
CA TRP A 166 8.06 -9.36 4.01
C TRP A 166 6.55 -9.51 3.85
N VAL A 167 6.08 -9.22 2.64
CA VAL A 167 4.73 -9.52 2.14
C VAL A 167 4.86 -10.28 0.82
N GLY A 168 4.22 -11.44 0.75
CA GLY A 168 4.26 -12.35 -0.38
C GLY A 168 2.99 -12.29 -1.22
N PHE A 169 3.15 -12.38 -2.54
CA PHE A 169 2.04 -12.48 -3.50
C PHE A 169 2.27 -13.61 -4.48
N SER A 170 1.21 -13.98 -5.19
CA SER A 170 1.25 -15.07 -6.16
C SER A 170 2.37 -14.86 -7.19
N SER A 171 2.93 -15.94 -7.71
CA SER A 171 3.92 -15.91 -8.79
C SER A 171 3.35 -15.44 -10.14
N GLY A 172 2.05 -15.15 -10.22
CA GLY A 172 1.38 -14.59 -11.38
C GLY A 172 1.74 -13.12 -11.63
N LYS A 173 1.02 -12.50 -12.57
CA LYS A 173 1.13 -11.06 -12.85
C LYS A 173 0.46 -10.27 -11.71
N TRP A 174 1.17 -9.35 -11.08
CA TRP A 174 0.67 -8.56 -9.94
C TRP A 174 -0.28 -7.44 -10.34
N GLY A 175 -0.12 -6.89 -11.55
CA GLY A 175 -0.98 -5.83 -12.06
C GLY A 175 -0.49 -5.32 -13.42
N SER A 176 -1.24 -4.40 -14.02
CA SER A 176 -0.92 -3.81 -15.33
C SER A 176 -1.01 -2.29 -15.27
N LEU A 177 0.01 -1.59 -15.78
CA LEU A 177 -0.04 -0.13 -15.92
C LEU A 177 -0.91 0.34 -17.09
N ASP A 178 -1.26 -0.56 -18.01
CA ASP A 178 -2.23 -0.29 -19.08
C ASP A 178 -3.67 -0.13 -18.56
N ASP A 179 -3.92 -0.53 -17.31
CA ASP A 179 -5.21 -0.37 -16.68
C ASP A 179 -5.40 1.08 -16.18
N PRO A 180 -6.54 1.73 -16.49
CA PRO A 180 -6.80 3.08 -16.05
C PRO A 180 -6.89 3.13 -14.52
N LEU A 181 -6.11 4.03 -13.93
CA LEU A 181 -6.12 4.28 -12.49
C LEU A 181 -7.48 4.82 -12.03
N TYR A 182 -8.01 5.83 -12.74
CA TYR A 182 -9.33 6.40 -12.48
C TYR A 182 -10.34 5.84 -13.48
N GLY A 183 -11.42 5.28 -12.97
CA GLY A 183 -12.41 4.56 -13.76
C GLY A 183 -13.63 5.41 -14.08
N ASP A 184 -14.34 4.95 -15.09
CA ASP A 184 -15.71 5.32 -15.43
C ASP A 184 -16.59 4.05 -15.48
N TYR A 185 -17.84 4.19 -15.93
CA TYR A 185 -18.78 3.06 -16.03
C TYR A 185 -18.26 1.88 -16.86
N TYR A 186 -17.38 2.12 -17.83
CA TYR A 186 -16.85 1.10 -18.73
C TYR A 186 -15.51 0.53 -18.26
N THR A 187 -14.76 1.30 -17.48
CA THR A 187 -13.38 0.98 -17.10
C THR A 187 -13.21 0.66 -15.62
N TYR A 188 -14.27 0.80 -14.81
CA TYR A 188 -14.19 0.67 -13.36
C TYR A 188 -13.55 -0.63 -12.88
N MET A 189 -13.77 -1.77 -13.54
CA MET A 189 -13.20 -3.06 -13.11
C MET A 189 -11.66 -3.04 -13.12
N LYS A 190 -11.07 -2.29 -14.06
CA LYS A 190 -9.63 -2.11 -14.16
C LYS A 190 -9.11 -1.20 -13.04
N SER A 191 -9.82 -0.11 -12.77
CA SER A 191 -9.50 0.80 -11.65
C SER A 191 -9.71 0.14 -10.28
N GLN A 192 -10.71 -0.73 -10.17
CA GLN A 192 -10.99 -1.53 -8.99
C GLN A 192 -9.86 -2.51 -8.67
N ALA A 193 -9.13 -2.99 -9.69
CA ALA A 193 -7.97 -3.85 -9.47
C ALA A 193 -6.91 -3.17 -8.59
N TYR A 194 -6.62 -1.88 -8.81
CA TYR A 194 -5.71 -1.11 -7.95
C TYR A 194 -6.19 -1.04 -6.50
N ALA A 195 -7.48 -0.76 -6.28
CA ALA A 195 -8.06 -0.71 -4.94
C ALA A 195 -8.02 -2.08 -4.24
N ASN A 196 -8.28 -3.17 -4.98
CA ASN A 196 -8.26 -4.52 -4.46
C ASN A 196 -6.84 -4.96 -4.08
N VAL A 197 -5.84 -4.71 -4.94
CA VAL A 197 -4.44 -5.07 -4.67
C VAL A 197 -3.88 -4.23 -3.53
N ALA A 198 -4.12 -2.92 -3.51
CA ALA A 198 -3.71 -2.05 -2.41
C ALA A 198 -4.32 -2.47 -1.06
N ALA A 199 -5.61 -2.82 -1.04
CA ALA A 199 -6.25 -3.34 0.17
C ALA A 199 -5.68 -4.69 0.59
N LEU A 200 -5.35 -5.59 -0.35
CA LEU A 200 -4.70 -6.86 -0.05
C LEU A 200 -3.28 -6.65 0.51
N MET A 201 -2.48 -5.75 -0.07
CA MET A 201 -1.18 -5.39 0.49
C MET A 201 -1.30 -4.86 1.92
N PHE A 202 -2.26 -3.98 2.15
CA PHE A 202 -2.54 -3.46 3.48
C PHE A 202 -2.97 -4.58 4.45
N HIS A 203 -3.82 -5.51 4.01
CA HIS A 203 -4.21 -6.70 4.77
C HIS A 203 -3.00 -7.50 5.24
N GLU A 204 -2.07 -7.82 4.34
CA GLU A 204 -0.88 -8.58 4.70
C GLU A 204 0.02 -7.80 5.67
N HIS A 205 0.14 -6.48 5.51
CA HIS A 205 0.84 -5.65 6.49
C HIS A 205 0.17 -5.68 7.88
N MET A 206 -1.14 -5.90 7.99
CA MET A 206 -1.80 -6.09 9.29
C MET A 206 -1.33 -7.39 9.97
N HIS A 207 -1.03 -8.44 9.21
CA HIS A 207 -0.39 -9.64 9.74
C HIS A 207 1.02 -9.37 10.24
N ASN A 208 1.79 -8.56 9.53
CA ASN A 208 3.15 -8.15 9.93
C ASN A 208 3.20 -7.40 11.27
N ILE A 209 2.07 -6.87 11.76
CA ILE A 209 1.98 -6.17 13.05
C ILE A 209 1.15 -6.96 14.09
N GLY A 210 0.91 -8.24 13.82
CA GLY A 210 0.32 -9.20 14.75
C GLY A 210 -1.20 -9.21 14.80
N PHE A 211 -1.91 -8.57 13.86
CA PHE A 211 -3.34 -8.79 13.70
C PHE A 211 -3.60 -10.10 12.96
N HIS A 212 -4.71 -10.76 13.27
CA HIS A 212 -5.11 -12.03 12.65
C HIS A 212 -6.63 -12.10 12.51
N HIS A 213 -7.11 -13.00 11.67
CA HIS A 213 -8.53 -13.25 11.40
C HIS A 213 -8.99 -14.69 11.70
N VAL A 214 -8.57 -15.30 12.82
CA VAL A 214 -9.07 -16.62 13.24
C VAL A 214 -10.42 -16.50 13.97
N GLY A 215 -11.40 -17.32 13.59
CA GLY A 215 -12.69 -17.40 14.27
C GLY A 215 -13.59 -16.18 13.97
N GLN A 216 -14.27 -15.66 14.99
CA GLN A 216 -15.28 -14.61 14.82
C GLN A 216 -14.69 -13.20 14.62
N TYR A 217 -13.42 -12.99 14.96
CA TYR A 217 -12.76 -11.69 14.81
C TYR A 217 -11.81 -11.74 13.62
N ALA A 218 -11.96 -10.75 12.73
CA ALA A 218 -11.38 -10.74 11.40
C ALA A 218 -10.74 -9.38 11.11
N VAL A 219 -9.90 -8.90 12.03
CA VAL A 219 -9.42 -7.50 12.03
C VAL A 219 -8.72 -7.11 10.72
N PRO A 220 -7.79 -7.90 10.16
CA PRO A 220 -7.23 -7.61 8.84
C PRO A 220 -8.29 -7.40 7.75
N TYR A 221 -9.33 -8.26 7.70
CA TYR A 221 -10.44 -8.11 6.74
C TYR A 221 -11.28 -6.86 6.99
N THR A 222 -11.58 -6.54 8.25
CA THR A 222 -12.31 -5.33 8.60
C THR A 222 -11.55 -4.08 8.14
N LEU A 223 -10.24 -4.01 8.42
CA LEU A 223 -9.42 -2.86 8.07
C LEU A 223 -9.17 -2.79 6.55
N ASP A 224 -8.96 -3.92 5.87
CA ASP A 224 -8.85 -3.94 4.40
C ASP A 224 -10.15 -3.47 3.72
N GLY A 225 -11.31 -3.79 4.29
CA GLY A 225 -12.61 -3.39 3.76
C GLY A 225 -12.78 -1.88 3.80
N ILE A 226 -12.31 -1.25 4.87
CA ILE A 226 -12.31 0.21 5.04
C ILE A 226 -11.38 0.85 3.99
N VAL A 227 -10.13 0.37 3.88
CA VAL A 227 -9.17 0.89 2.88
C VAL A 227 -9.71 0.71 1.47
N ARG A 228 -10.24 -0.47 1.13
CA ARG A 228 -10.84 -0.78 -0.17
C ARG A 228 -12.01 0.14 -0.51
N ASP A 229 -12.92 0.42 0.42
CA ASP A 229 -14.05 1.33 0.17
C ASP A 229 -13.57 2.76 -0.10
N ILE A 230 -12.64 3.27 0.70
CA ILE A 230 -12.03 4.60 0.50
C ILE A 230 -11.41 4.68 -0.90
N LEU A 231 -10.59 3.70 -1.27
CA LEU A 231 -9.93 3.68 -2.58
C LEU A 231 -10.92 3.57 -3.72
N ASN A 232 -11.94 2.72 -3.62
CA ASN A 232 -12.99 2.65 -4.64
C ASN A 232 -13.69 4.00 -4.82
N ARG A 233 -13.99 4.72 -3.73
CA ARG A 233 -14.60 6.07 -3.77
C ARG A 233 -13.70 7.13 -4.37
N ILE A 234 -12.38 6.98 -4.27
CA ILE A 234 -11.40 7.86 -4.91
C ILE A 234 -11.27 7.55 -6.40
N LEU A 235 -11.25 6.26 -6.76
CA LEU A 235 -10.86 5.81 -8.10
C LEU A 235 -12.02 5.70 -9.09
N TRP A 236 -13.20 5.20 -8.69
CA TRP A 236 -14.27 4.90 -9.67
C TRP A 236 -15.72 4.84 -9.15
N LYS A 237 -15.99 4.74 -7.84
CA LYS A 237 -17.32 4.34 -7.29
C LYS A 237 -18.48 5.27 -7.71
N ASP A 238 -18.16 6.54 -7.92
CA ASP A 238 -19.10 7.53 -8.45
C ASP A 238 -19.58 7.21 -9.87
N ALA A 239 -18.78 6.50 -10.66
CA ALA A 239 -19.11 6.10 -12.01
C ALA A 239 -20.18 4.99 -12.11
N ILE A 240 -20.50 4.29 -11.02
CA ILE A 240 -21.47 3.17 -11.04
C ILE A 240 -22.70 3.45 -10.19
N ASN A 241 -22.52 3.96 -8.98
CA ASN A 241 -23.54 3.76 -7.95
C ASN A 241 -24.30 5.03 -7.54
N TRP A 242 -23.90 6.24 -7.94
CA TRP A 242 -24.58 7.54 -7.68
C TRP A 242 -25.12 7.78 -6.24
N THR A 243 -24.74 6.97 -5.25
CA THR A 243 -25.38 6.88 -3.92
C THR A 243 -24.39 7.07 -2.77
N THR A 244 -23.09 7.03 -3.05
CA THR A 244 -22.04 7.39 -2.09
C THR A 244 -21.25 8.58 -2.64
N PRO A 245 -20.93 9.61 -1.84
CA PRO A 245 -20.13 10.74 -2.31
C PRO A 245 -18.77 10.27 -2.85
N SER A 246 -18.45 10.71 -4.07
CA SER A 246 -17.12 10.58 -4.65
C SER A 246 -16.09 11.23 -3.73
N LEU A 247 -14.93 10.61 -3.62
CA LEU A 247 -13.76 11.20 -2.99
C LEU A 247 -12.71 11.61 -4.03
N LYS A 248 -13.00 11.39 -5.31
CA LYS A 248 -12.06 11.65 -6.42
C LYS A 248 -11.58 13.09 -6.44
N ASP A 249 -12.48 14.06 -6.49
CA ASP A 249 -12.11 15.48 -6.56
C ASP A 249 -11.40 15.97 -5.29
N LYS A 250 -11.70 15.36 -4.14
CA LYS A 250 -11.07 15.68 -2.85
C LYS A 250 -9.60 15.24 -2.79
N TYR A 251 -9.28 14.07 -3.37
CA TYR A 251 -7.99 13.42 -3.17
C TYR A 251 -7.16 13.17 -4.44
N LYS A 252 -7.67 13.48 -5.63
CA LYS A 252 -6.96 13.23 -6.90
C LYS A 252 -5.55 13.83 -6.92
N LYS A 253 -5.39 15.07 -6.45
CA LYS A 253 -4.08 15.72 -6.41
C LYS A 253 -3.09 14.98 -5.51
N GLN A 254 -3.56 14.47 -4.36
CA GLN A 254 -2.77 13.75 -3.38
C GLN A 254 -2.39 12.36 -3.88
N VAL A 255 -3.28 11.68 -4.63
CA VAL A 255 -2.94 10.44 -5.35
C VAL A 255 -1.79 10.70 -6.32
N ASP A 256 -1.94 11.70 -7.20
CA ASP A 256 -0.95 11.99 -8.23
C ASP A 256 0.40 12.42 -7.58
N GLU A 257 0.36 13.15 -6.46
CA GLU A 257 1.55 13.58 -5.69
C GLU A 257 2.28 12.40 -5.03
N LEU A 258 1.55 11.51 -4.35
CA LEU A 258 2.15 10.34 -3.71
C LEU A 258 2.69 9.33 -4.73
N ILE A 259 2.02 9.14 -5.87
CA ILE A 259 2.54 8.27 -6.95
C ILE A 259 3.86 8.84 -7.48
N ALA A 260 3.93 10.14 -7.74
CA ALA A 260 5.16 10.78 -8.21
C ALA A 260 6.29 10.63 -7.18
N TYR A 261 5.99 10.77 -5.88
CA TYR A 261 6.94 10.50 -4.81
C TYR A 261 7.45 9.06 -4.84
N TYR A 262 6.58 8.04 -4.76
CA TYR A 262 7.01 6.65 -4.69
C TYR A 262 7.80 6.22 -5.94
N LEU A 263 7.42 6.69 -7.14
CA LEU A 263 8.18 6.39 -8.35
C LEU A 263 9.55 7.10 -8.41
N THR A 264 9.69 8.24 -7.73
CA THR A 264 10.96 8.98 -7.64
C THR A 264 11.88 8.40 -6.59
N GLU A 265 11.34 8.14 -5.39
CA GLU A 265 12.04 7.59 -4.23
C GLU A 265 12.65 6.23 -4.56
N TYR A 266 11.85 5.34 -5.16
CA TYR A 266 12.26 3.97 -5.45
C TYR A 266 12.73 3.76 -6.89
N LYS A 267 13.15 4.83 -7.60
CA LYS A 267 13.58 4.75 -9.00
C LYS A 267 14.67 3.71 -9.24
N ASP A 268 15.55 3.50 -8.25
CA ASP A 268 16.68 2.58 -8.38
C ASP A 268 16.20 1.11 -8.44
N LEU A 269 15.08 0.79 -7.78
CA LEU A 269 14.43 -0.52 -7.87
C LEU A 269 13.74 -0.76 -9.22
N LEU A 270 13.57 0.29 -10.04
CA LEU A 270 12.86 0.28 -11.33
C LEU A 270 13.78 0.19 -12.55
N ASN A 271 15.08 0.02 -12.34
CA ASN A 271 16.06 -0.04 -13.43
C ASN A 271 15.97 -1.33 -14.26
N GLU A 272 15.64 -2.45 -13.62
CA GLU A 272 15.60 -3.76 -14.26
C GLU A 272 14.56 -4.68 -13.65
N ASP A 273 14.24 -5.75 -14.37
CA ASP A 273 13.38 -6.82 -13.90
C ASP A 273 14.10 -7.65 -12.83
N THR A 274 13.39 -8.10 -11.78
CA THR A 274 13.93 -9.13 -10.88
C THR A 274 13.67 -10.48 -11.52
N ILE A 275 14.71 -11.27 -11.80
CA ILE A 275 14.59 -12.55 -12.52
C ILE A 275 15.06 -13.69 -11.62
N PHE A 276 14.32 -14.80 -11.66
CA PHE A 276 14.71 -16.08 -11.08
C PHE A 276 14.61 -17.16 -12.15
N ASP A 277 15.73 -17.81 -12.45
CA ASP A 277 15.79 -19.00 -13.30
C ASP A 277 16.30 -20.20 -12.49
N PRO A 278 15.46 -21.21 -12.19
CA PRO A 278 15.87 -22.38 -11.41
C PRO A 278 16.92 -23.24 -12.13
N ASN A 279 17.20 -23.00 -13.42
CA ASN A 279 18.16 -23.76 -14.21
C ASN A 279 19.55 -23.11 -14.28
N VAL A 280 19.68 -21.86 -13.81
CA VAL A 280 20.97 -21.15 -13.77
C VAL A 280 21.50 -21.24 -12.34
N LYS A 281 22.58 -22.04 -12.16
CA LYS A 281 23.30 -22.18 -10.89
C LYS A 281 24.46 -21.20 -10.80
#